data_AF-A0A2B8B9W6-F1
#
_entry.id   AF-A0A2B8B9W6-F1
#
_cell.length_a   1.000
_cell.length_b   1.000
_cell.length_c   1.000
_cell.angle_alpha   90.00
_cell.angle_beta   90.00
_cell.angle_gamma   90.00
#
_symmetry.space_group_name_H-M   'P 1'
#
loop_
_entity.id
_entity.type
_entity.pdbx_description
1 polymer ?
#
loop_
_entity_poly.entity_id
_entity_poly.type
_entity_poly.pdbx_seq_one_letter_code
_entity_poly.pdbx_strand_id
1 'polypeptide(L)' 'MLQLNPPLPMDTPKGPALAHFLIDYGAEHDLCWVCFQDETGECWTWRNRDVRAPKNITMGRRTDERRGKVDLRVAE' A
#
# COMPACT_ATOMS: atom_id res chain seq x y z
N MET A 1 6.06 -5.82 14.99
CA MET A 1 4.86 -6.05 14.16
C MET A 1 3.65 -5.50 14.89
N LEU A 2 2.80 -4.78 14.17
CA LEU A 2 1.57 -4.15 14.68
C LEU A 2 0.38 -4.64 13.84
N GLN A 3 -0.67 -5.14 14.49
CA GLN A 3 -1.96 -5.35 13.83
C GLN A 3 -2.73 -4.04 13.79
N LEU A 4 -3.24 -3.68 12.62
CA LEU A 4 -4.06 -2.49 12.42
C LEU A 4 -5.51 -2.79 12.83
N ASN A 5 -6.09 -1.90 13.62
CA ASN A 5 -7.48 -2.01 14.05
C ASN A 5 -8.12 -0.60 14.10
N PRO A 6 -8.92 -0.21 13.09
CA PRO A 6 -9.35 -1.03 11.95
C PRO A 6 -8.25 -1.27 10.90
N PRO A 7 -8.39 -2.28 10.02
CA PRO A 7 -7.60 -2.38 8.80
C PRO A 7 -7.73 -1.10 7.95
N LEU A 8 -6.65 -0.73 7.26
CA LEU A 8 -6.61 0.52 6.49
C LEU A 8 -6.70 0.25 5.00
N PRO A 9 -7.58 0.96 4.25
CA PRO A 9 -7.62 0.82 2.80
C PRO A 9 -6.38 1.48 2.17
N MET A 10 -5.78 0.81 1.20
CA MET A 10 -4.56 1.20 0.51
C MET A 10 -4.66 0.91 -0.99
N ASP A 11 -4.13 1.81 -1.81
CA ASP A 11 -3.82 1.52 -3.20
C ASP A 11 -2.43 0.84 -3.25
N THR A 12 -2.35 -0.32 -3.91
CA THR A 12 -1.11 -1.10 -4.08
C THR A 12 -0.78 -1.27 -5.57
N PRO A 13 0.42 -1.76 -5.94
CA PRO A 13 0.75 -2.05 -7.35
C PRO A 13 -0.18 -3.08 -8.01
N LYS A 14 -0.86 -3.92 -7.21
CA LYS A 14 -1.85 -4.91 -7.67
C LYS A 14 -3.30 -4.41 -7.57
N GLY A 15 -3.51 -3.14 -7.23
CA GLY A 15 -4.84 -2.56 -7.05
C GLY A 15 -5.20 -2.27 -5.58
N PRO A 16 -6.47 -1.93 -5.32
CA PRO A 16 -6.99 -1.66 -3.98
C PRO A 16 -6.87 -2.87 -3.05
N ALA A 17 -6.54 -2.61 -1.80
CA ALA A 17 -6.36 -3.63 -0.77
C ALA A 17 -6.68 -3.09 0.62
N LEU A 18 -6.89 -4.01 1.57
CA LEU A 18 -6.90 -3.70 3.00
C LEU A 18 -5.58 -4.11 3.65
N ALA A 19 -4.90 -3.16 4.29
CA ALA A 19 -3.75 -3.42 5.13
C ALA A 19 -4.20 -3.87 6.53
N HIS A 20 -3.74 -5.06 6.94
CA HIS A 20 -4.05 -5.65 8.25
C HIS A 20 -2.88 -5.58 9.23
N PHE A 21 -1.64 -5.61 8.73
CA PHE A 21 -0.46 -5.59 9.58
C PHE A 21 0.61 -4.65 9.04
N LEU A 22 1.34 -4.05 9.96
CA LEU A 22 2.54 -3.27 9.71
C LEU A 22 3.73 -3.94 10.37
N ILE A 23 4.76 -4.22 9.58
CA ILE A 23 6.02 -4.77 10.06
C ILE A 23 7.06 -3.65 9.94
N ASP A 24 7.66 -3.31 11.08
CA ASP A 24 8.79 -2.41 11.18
C ASP A 24 10.04 -3.26 11.48
N TYR A 25 11.01 -3.23 10.56
CA TYR A 25 12.29 -3.93 10.69
C TYR A 25 13.39 -3.02 11.27
N GLY A 26 13.11 -1.75 11.59
CA GLY A 26 14.04 -0.79 12.16
C GLY A 26 14.55 0.25 11.16
N ALA A 27 15.49 1.09 11.61
CA ALA A 27 15.87 2.35 10.96
C ALA A 27 16.38 2.24 9.51
N GLU A 28 16.92 1.08 9.11
CA GLU A 28 17.54 0.86 7.79
C GLU A 28 16.62 0.10 6.81
N HIS A 29 15.35 -0.10 7.17
CA HIS A 29 14.40 -0.86 6.37
C HIS A 29 13.10 -0.08 6.11
N ASP A 30 12.50 -0.33 4.94
CA ASP A 30 11.16 0.18 4.66
C ASP A 30 10.15 -0.47 5.63
N LEU A 31 9.15 0.31 6.05
CA LEU A 31 7.96 -0.26 6.66
C LEU A 31 7.27 -1.19 5.65
N CYS A 32 6.92 -2.39 6.10
CA CYS A 32 6.30 -3.43 5.31
C CYS A 32 4.82 -3.57 5.67
N TRP A 33 3.95 -3.38 4.69
CA TRP A 33 2.50 -3.41 4.82
C TRP A 33 1.96 -4.74 4.31
N VAL A 34 1.32 -5.50 5.18
CA VAL A 34 0.67 -6.76 4.82
C VAL A 34 -0.78 -6.46 4.45
N CYS A 35 -1.08 -6.65 3.17
CA CYS A 35 -2.35 -6.29 2.56
C CYS A 35 -3.04 -7.51 1.93
N PHE A 36 -4.37 -7.57 2.03
CA PHE A 36 -5.21 -8.49 1.28
C PHE A 36 -5.89 -7.74 0.15
N GLN A 37 -5.69 -8.21 -1.09
CA GLN A 37 -6.22 -7.56 -2.29
C GLN A 37 -7.74 -7.69 -2.37
N ASP A 38 -8.43 -6.60 -2.69
CA ASP A 38 -9.89 -6.56 -2.70
C ASP A 38 -10.49 -7.49 -3.77
N GLU A 39 -9.88 -7.55 -4.96
CA GLU A 39 -10.40 -8.34 -6.09
C GLU A 39 -10.09 -9.83 -5.98
N THR A 40 -8.88 -10.20 -5.53
CA THR A 40 -8.38 -11.59 -5.59
C THR A 40 -8.31 -12.27 -4.22
N GLY A 41 -8.34 -11.50 -3.13
CA GLY A 41 -8.08 -12.01 -1.79
C GLY A 41 -6.61 -12.43 -1.54
N GLU A 42 -5.71 -12.23 -2.51
CA GLU A 42 -4.29 -12.55 -2.33
C GLU A 42 -3.67 -11.72 -1.20
N CYS A 43 -2.86 -12.37 -0.36
CA CYS A 43 -2.07 -11.71 0.67
C CYS A 43 -0.69 -11.32 0.11
N TRP A 44 -0.32 -10.05 0.23
CA TRP A 44 0.95 -9.50 -0.24
C TRP A 44 1.58 -8.57 0.79
N THR A 45 2.91 -8.47 0.76
CA THR A 45 3.66 -7.51 1.55
C THR A 45 4.24 -6.43 0.65
N TRP A 46 4.02 -5.16 0.98
CA TRP A 46 4.45 -4.01 0.21
C TRP A 46 5.34 -3.06 1.02
N ARG A 47 6.34 -2.44 0.40
CA ARG A 47 7.13 -1.39 1.06
C ARG A 47 6.34 -0.08 1.12
N ASN A 48 6.67 0.80 2.06
CA ASN A 48 6.03 2.12 2.20
C ASN A 48 5.96 2.91 0.86
N ARG A 49 6.99 2.78 0.01
CA ARG A 49 7.11 3.48 -1.27
C ARG A 49 6.19 2.93 -2.34
N ASP A 50 5.67 1.73 -2.15
CA ASP A 50 4.84 1.01 -3.12
C ASP A 50 3.33 1.20 -2.85
N VAL A 51 2.93 1.63 -1.64
CA VAL A 51 1.52 1.81 -1.26
C VAL A 51 1.12 3.28 -1.17
N ARG A 52 -0.15 3.59 -1.43
CA ARG A 52 -0.70 4.95 -1.30
C ARG A 52 -2.02 4.92 -0.56
N ALA A 53 -2.32 6.02 0.14
CA ALA A 53 -3.65 6.24 0.66
C ALA A 53 -4.65 6.42 -0.50
N PRO A 54 -5.86 5.83 -0.44
CA PRO A 54 -6.85 5.93 -1.51
C PRO A 54 -7.27 7.38 -1.79
N LYS A 55 -7.92 7.61 -2.94
CA LYS A 55 -8.56 8.89 -3.25
C LYS A 55 -9.63 9.22 -2.19
N ASN A 56 -9.64 10.47 -1.73
CA ASN A 56 -10.67 10.98 -0.81
C ASN A 56 -10.93 12.46 -1.09
N ILE A 57 -12.01 12.75 -1.79
CA ILE A 57 -12.34 14.11 -2.25
C ILE A 57 -12.68 15.04 -1.08
N THR A 58 -13.42 14.55 -0.09
CA THR A 58 -13.80 15.31 1.12
C THR A 58 -12.57 15.73 1.92
N MET A 59 -11.56 14.86 2.03
CA MET A 59 -10.28 15.16 2.68
C MET A 59 -9.25 15.81 1.75
N GLY A 60 -9.63 16.21 0.53
CA GLY A 60 -8.73 16.85 -0.43
C GLY A 60 -7.67 15.95 -1.06
N ARG A 61 -7.69 14.63 -0.82
CA ARG A 61 -6.82 13.63 -1.49
C ARG A 61 -7.32 13.40 -2.92
N ARG A 62 -6.81 14.20 -3.85
CA ARG A 62 -7.06 14.09 -5.29
C ARG A 62 -5.98 13.24 -5.98
N THR A 63 -6.35 12.59 -7.07
CA THR A 63 -5.40 11.92 -7.97
C THR A 63 -4.54 12.98 -8.65
N ASP A 64 -3.23 12.98 -8.41
CA ASP A 64 -2.30 13.83 -9.16
C ASP A 64 -2.01 13.15 -10.50
N GLU A 65 -2.29 13.84 -11.60
CA GLU A 65 -2.05 13.33 -12.96
C GLU A 65 -0.55 13.32 -13.32
N ARG A 66 0.31 13.97 -12.53
CA ARG A 66 1.78 13.93 -12.70
C ARG A 66 2.42 12.60 -12.30
N ARG A 67 1.61 11.65 -11.82
CA ARG A 67 2.04 10.43 -11.13
C ARG A 67 2.26 9.28 -12.11
N GLY A 68 3.17 9.51 -13.06
CA GLY A 68 3.58 8.53 -14.06
C GLY A 68 4.03 7.22 -13.40
N LYS A 69 3.50 6.11 -13.92
CA LYS A 69 3.93 4.70 -13.81
C LYS A 69 5.19 4.51 -12.95
N VAL A 70 5.02 4.06 -11.70
CA VAL A 70 6.13 3.49 -10.93
C VAL A 70 6.65 2.30 -11.75
N ASP A 71 7.91 2.37 -12.15
CA ASP A 71 8.56 1.39 -13.02
C ASP A 71 8.33 -0.05 -12.52
N LEU A 72 7.55 -0.82 -13.27
CA LEU A 72 7.38 -2.28 -13.12
C LEU A 72 8.67 -3.06 -13.51
N ARG A 73 9.83 -2.39 -13.58
CA ARG A 73 11.10 -2.95 -14.05
C ARG A 73 12.08 -3.22 -12.90
N VAL A 74 11.66 -3.95 -11.87
CA VAL A 74 12.60 -4.69 -11.01
C VAL A 74 11.90 -5.95 -10.52
N ALA A 75 11.64 -6.87 -11.44
CA ALA A 75 11.27 -8.25 -11.16
C ALA A 75 11.97 -9.13 -12.20
N GLU A 76 13.29 -9.20 -12.11
CA GLU A 76 14.15 -10.25 -12.67
C GLU A 76 15.13 -10.68 -11.58
#